data_AF-Q9A7E4-F1
#
_entry.id   AF-Q9A7E4-F1
#
_cell.length_a   1.000
_cell.length_b   1.000
_cell.length_c   1.000
_cell.angle_alpha   90.00
_cell.angle_beta   90.00
_cell.angle_gamma   90.00
#
_symmetry.space_group_name_H-M   'P 1'
#
loop_
_entity.id
_entity.type
_entity.pdbx_description
1 polymer ?
#
loop_
_entity_poly.entity_id
_entity_poly.type
_entity_poly.pdbx_seq_one_letter_code
_entity_poly.pdbx_strand_id
1 'polypeptide(L)'
;MRMFQSPLWRGLLGSLAAVMVLGMATPSPAQTPAASSVDFDAALRGLKFKPEKVDGNQGAKGKANGLLDADEMALAAAILNDPDRHLEARGGLDRARLAAAYEQAMASAGADLARLTKTWPSAHQVAAGYALLGEDSYLAFNNMAGAFGAPMKGDYALARALTPYLAADGDADGDGVSNRDEYAATIKDGRAAYLRAALDPSIRPAKAAAPTAAAKPAEIQTRTVGIVLYPGFEVLDVFGPVEMWANTPGLEVVMISQDGGPVRSAQGAVVQADYSFATAPKLAIMMVPGGAGTYGQLENPALMAFLKARDAETEFTTSVCTGSALLAKAGLLKGRKATSNKAFFSLAVDQDPSVTWMKRARWVEDGKYFTSSGVSAGTDMALGLIARLTTKADAQALARSLEYEWRDDPDRDPFAKP
;
A
#
# COMPACT_ATOMS: atom_id res chain seq x y z
N MET A 1 15.22 54.85 33.11
CA MET A 1 15.22 53.50 33.71
C MET A 1 15.46 52.48 32.60
N ARG A 2 16.64 51.83 32.65
CA ARG A 2 17.13 50.62 31.94
C ARG A 2 16.60 50.32 30.53
N MET A 3 17.32 50.68 29.46
CA MET A 3 18.54 50.08 28.84
C MET A 3 18.24 49.02 27.77
N PHE A 4 18.24 49.50 26.52
CA PHE A 4 18.53 48.79 25.28
C PHE A 4 20.02 48.39 25.22
N GLN A 5 20.33 47.21 24.67
CA GLN A 5 21.63 46.93 24.04
C GLN A 5 21.46 46.01 22.80
N SER A 6 21.80 46.55 21.63
CA SER A 6 22.33 45.88 20.41
C SER A 6 23.89 45.96 20.45
N PRO A 7 24.74 45.68 19.41
CA PRO A 7 24.61 45.14 18.02
C PRO A 7 25.68 44.02 17.68
N LEU A 8 25.54 43.19 16.64
CA LEU A 8 26.05 43.26 15.24
C LEU A 8 27.52 43.73 14.98
N TRP A 9 28.30 42.83 14.34
CA TRP A 9 29.54 42.95 13.52
C TRP A 9 30.89 43.39 14.13
N ARG A 10 31.92 42.52 13.98
CA ARG A 10 33.33 42.87 13.78
C ARG A 10 34.02 41.86 12.85
N GLY A 11 34.72 42.37 11.84
CA GLY A 11 35.71 41.66 11.04
C GLY A 11 37.05 42.39 11.05
N LEU A 12 38.04 41.70 10.45
CA LEU A 12 39.38 42.12 10.00
C LEU A 12 40.59 42.12 10.95
N LEU A 13 41.59 41.32 10.55
CA LEU A 13 43.05 41.56 10.38
C LEU A 13 43.78 40.23 10.65
N GLY A 14 44.74 39.72 9.88
CA GLY A 14 45.56 40.25 8.80
C GLY A 14 46.80 39.34 8.73
N SER A 15 47.17 38.94 7.51
CA SER A 15 48.19 37.94 7.17
C SER A 15 49.60 38.26 7.63
N LEU A 16 50.41 37.23 7.89
CA LEU A 16 51.87 37.27 7.79
C LEU A 16 52.41 35.91 7.33
N ALA A 17 53.16 35.97 6.23
CA ALA A 17 53.76 34.84 5.51
C ALA A 17 55.23 34.63 5.94
N ALA A 18 55.72 33.38 5.88
CA ALA A 18 57.10 33.04 5.49
C ALA A 18 57.30 31.51 5.28
N VAL A 19 57.37 31.11 4.01
CA VAL A 19 58.33 30.22 3.31
C VAL A 19 58.96 29.01 4.05
N MET A 20 58.75 27.80 3.52
CA MET A 20 59.82 26.79 3.38
C MET A 20 59.55 25.78 2.22
N VAL A 21 60.37 25.94 1.17
CA VAL A 21 60.99 24.94 0.25
C VAL A 21 60.11 23.90 -0.47
N LEU A 22 60.08 24.03 -1.82
CA LEU A 22 59.70 23.02 -2.79
C LEU A 22 60.67 21.81 -2.76
N GLY A 23 60.11 20.62 -2.58
CA GLY A 23 60.66 19.37 -3.08
C GLY A 23 59.65 18.74 -4.04
N MET A 24 59.95 18.72 -5.34
CA MET A 24 59.15 18.02 -6.34
C MET A 24 59.36 16.51 -6.19
N ALA A 25 58.36 15.81 -5.67
CA ALA A 25 58.20 14.37 -5.85
C ALA A 25 57.01 14.14 -6.77
N THR A 26 57.27 13.53 -7.92
CA THR A 26 56.26 13.04 -8.86
C THR A 26 55.25 12.17 -8.13
N PRO A 27 53.93 12.38 -8.29
CA PRO A 27 52.96 11.46 -7.72
C PRO A 27 53.11 10.10 -8.41
N SER A 28 53.47 9.09 -7.62
CA SER A 28 53.25 7.69 -7.94
C SER A 28 51.80 7.52 -8.42
N PRO A 29 51.50 6.69 -9.44
CA PRO A 29 50.12 6.48 -9.85
C PRO A 29 49.33 6.04 -8.62
N ALA A 30 48.32 6.83 -8.28
CA ALA A 30 47.41 6.52 -7.21
C ALA A 30 46.93 5.08 -7.41
N GLN A 31 47.28 4.20 -6.47
CA GLN A 31 46.56 2.96 -6.31
C GLN A 31 45.10 3.38 -6.16
N THR A 32 44.28 3.01 -7.14
CA THR A 32 42.84 3.14 -7.06
C THR A 32 42.43 2.53 -5.72
N PRO A 33 41.81 3.28 -4.80
CA PRO A 33 41.36 2.68 -3.55
C PRO A 33 40.43 1.53 -3.93
N ALA A 34 40.75 0.32 -3.49
CA ALA A 34 39.90 -0.84 -3.69
C ALA A 34 38.48 -0.43 -3.27
N ALA A 35 37.52 -0.53 -4.18
CA ALA A 35 36.13 -0.22 -3.88
C ALA A 35 35.74 -1.00 -2.62
N SER A 36 35.39 -0.29 -1.55
CA SER A 36 34.97 -0.92 -0.30
C SER A 36 33.80 -1.85 -0.60
N SER A 37 33.95 -3.15 -0.32
CA SER A 37 32.89 -4.13 -0.51
C SER A 37 31.62 -3.71 0.24
N VAL A 38 30.47 -3.87 -0.39
CA VAL A 38 29.17 -3.56 0.21
C VAL A 38 28.86 -4.63 1.25
N ASP A 39 28.69 -4.23 2.52
CA ASP A 39 28.44 -5.13 3.64
C ASP A 39 27.19 -4.68 4.41
N PHE A 40 26.02 -5.14 3.97
CA PHE A 40 24.77 -4.86 4.66
C PHE A 40 24.69 -5.56 6.01
N ASP A 41 25.27 -6.75 6.18
CA ASP A 41 25.28 -7.43 7.48
C ASP A 41 26.02 -6.57 8.54
N ALA A 42 27.11 -5.91 8.16
CA ALA A 42 27.77 -4.92 9.01
C ALA A 42 26.89 -3.71 9.29
N ALA A 43 26.19 -3.18 8.29
CA ALA A 43 25.29 -2.04 8.43
C ALA A 43 24.13 -2.34 9.39
N LEU A 44 23.69 -3.60 9.45
CA LEU A 44 22.61 -4.06 10.31
C LEU A 44 23.04 -4.25 11.78
N ARG A 45 24.34 -4.40 12.06
CA ARG A 45 24.84 -4.60 13.43
C ARG A 45 24.57 -3.37 14.31
N GLY A 46 23.85 -3.58 15.41
CA GLY A 46 23.59 -2.54 16.42
C GLY A 46 22.33 -1.71 16.18
N LEU A 47 21.53 -2.04 15.16
CA LEU A 47 20.18 -1.53 15.03
C LEU A 47 19.30 -2.03 16.20
N LYS A 48 18.35 -1.19 16.64
CA LYS A 48 17.34 -1.57 17.64
C LYS A 48 16.30 -2.54 17.06
N PHE A 49 16.06 -2.41 15.76
CA PHE A 49 15.33 -3.36 14.93
C PHE A 49 16.31 -4.42 14.41
N LYS A 50 15.87 -5.67 14.22
CA LYS A 50 16.73 -6.79 13.80
C LYS A 50 16.30 -7.34 12.44
N PRO A 51 16.65 -6.69 11.31
CA PRO A 51 16.35 -7.14 9.94
C PRO A 51 16.75 -8.59 9.65
N GLU A 52 17.71 -9.13 10.40
CA GLU A 52 18.12 -10.53 10.32
C GLU A 52 17.13 -11.52 10.98
N LYS A 53 16.05 -11.03 11.58
CA LYS A 53 15.02 -11.84 12.27
C LYS A 53 13.60 -11.50 11.87
N VAL A 54 13.45 -10.56 10.93
CA VAL A 54 12.17 -9.97 10.56
C VAL A 54 12.14 -9.78 9.06
N ASP A 55 10.94 -9.91 8.54
CA ASP A 55 10.57 -9.54 7.19
C ASP A 55 9.73 -8.27 7.36
N GLY A 56 10.44 -7.14 7.29
CA GLY A 56 9.93 -5.81 7.58
C GLY A 56 9.49 -5.07 6.34
N ASN A 57 9.82 -5.56 5.14
CA ASN A 57 9.17 -5.10 3.93
C ASN A 57 7.77 -5.72 3.85
N GLN A 58 6.78 -4.85 3.88
CA GLN A 58 5.41 -5.28 3.63
C GLN A 58 5.35 -5.55 2.13
N GLY A 59 5.33 -6.82 1.72
CA GLY A 59 5.13 -7.16 0.31
C GLY A 59 3.80 -6.60 -0.21
N ALA A 60 3.52 -6.76 -1.51
CA ALA A 60 2.38 -6.17 -2.25
C ALA A 60 0.95 -6.30 -1.64
N LYS A 61 0.78 -6.96 -0.48
CA LYS A 61 -0.49 -7.12 0.25
C LYS A 61 -0.40 -6.80 1.76
N GLY A 62 0.58 -6.02 2.21
CA GLY A 62 0.68 -5.67 3.65
C GLY A 62 1.06 -6.84 4.55
N LYS A 63 1.64 -7.91 3.98
CA LYS A 63 2.11 -9.11 4.70
C LYS A 63 3.58 -9.31 4.44
N ALA A 64 4.27 -9.83 5.44
CA ALA A 64 5.59 -10.44 5.32
C ALA A 64 5.61 -11.37 4.09
N ASN A 65 6.53 -11.12 3.16
CA ASN A 65 6.75 -11.89 1.95
C ASN A 65 7.37 -13.30 2.21
N GLY A 66 7.76 -13.58 3.46
CA GLY A 66 8.37 -14.81 3.96
C GLY A 66 9.90 -14.84 3.87
N LEU A 67 10.52 -13.82 3.30
CA LEU A 67 11.95 -13.66 3.01
C LEU A 67 12.50 -12.56 3.95
N LEU A 68 13.55 -12.86 4.70
CA LEU A 68 14.10 -11.87 5.63
C LEU A 68 14.78 -10.73 4.86
N ASP A 69 14.58 -9.49 5.30
CA ASP A 69 15.16 -8.31 4.64
C ASP A 69 16.70 -8.41 4.54
N ALA A 70 17.33 -9.05 5.55
CA ALA A 70 18.77 -9.28 5.53
C ALA A 70 19.21 -10.29 4.45
N ASP A 71 18.35 -11.24 4.07
CA ASP A 71 18.62 -12.18 2.98
C ASP A 71 18.46 -11.49 1.62
N GLU A 72 17.45 -10.63 1.45
CA GLU A 72 17.27 -9.80 0.25
C GLU A 72 18.45 -8.84 0.03
N MET A 73 18.86 -8.13 1.08
CA MET A 73 20.03 -7.25 1.00
C MET A 73 21.31 -8.03 0.72
N ALA A 74 21.43 -9.27 1.24
CA ALA A 74 22.57 -10.13 0.93
C ALA A 74 22.62 -10.51 -0.55
N LEU A 75 21.48 -10.67 -1.22
CA LEU A 75 21.41 -10.90 -2.66
C LEU A 75 21.97 -9.70 -3.45
N ALA A 76 21.52 -8.49 -3.11
CA ALA A 76 22.04 -7.27 -3.73
C ALA A 76 23.55 -7.10 -3.48
N ALA A 77 24.02 -7.35 -2.25
CA ALA A 77 25.44 -7.28 -1.92
C ALA A 77 26.26 -8.34 -2.68
N ALA A 78 25.75 -9.55 -2.85
CA ALA A 78 26.44 -10.61 -3.59
C ALA A 78 26.69 -10.20 -5.05
N ILE A 79 25.73 -9.53 -5.69
CA ILE A 79 25.89 -9.01 -7.05
C ILE A 79 26.86 -7.82 -7.09
N LEU A 80 26.72 -6.87 -6.16
CA LEU A 80 27.60 -5.69 -6.09
C LEU A 80 29.07 -6.08 -5.88
N ASN A 81 29.33 -7.10 -5.07
CA ASN A 81 30.66 -7.54 -4.69
C ASN A 81 31.34 -8.50 -5.68
N ASP A 82 30.62 -8.96 -6.72
CA ASP A 82 31.15 -9.88 -7.72
C ASP A 82 31.29 -9.18 -9.08
N PRO A 83 32.46 -8.59 -9.39
CA PRO A 83 32.65 -7.81 -10.62
C PRO A 83 32.53 -8.62 -11.91
N ASP A 84 32.70 -9.94 -11.83
CA ASP A 84 32.67 -10.86 -12.97
C ASP A 84 31.28 -11.49 -13.17
N ARG A 85 30.28 -11.03 -12.40
CA ARG A 85 28.91 -11.54 -12.48
C ARG A 85 28.15 -10.92 -13.66
N HIS A 86 27.72 -11.79 -14.57
CA HIS A 86 26.98 -11.45 -15.78
C HIS A 86 25.65 -12.21 -15.84
N LEU A 87 24.57 -11.61 -15.34
CA LEU A 87 23.22 -12.20 -15.32
C LEU A 87 22.36 -11.74 -16.52
N GLU A 88 22.72 -10.61 -17.12
CA GLU A 88 21.99 -9.94 -18.20
C GLU A 88 21.84 -10.81 -19.45
N ALA A 89 22.76 -11.74 -19.69
CA ALA A 89 22.73 -12.63 -20.85
C ALA A 89 21.47 -13.53 -20.91
N ARG A 90 20.80 -13.72 -19.77
CA ARG A 90 19.54 -14.49 -19.67
C ARG A 90 18.34 -13.64 -19.25
N GLY A 91 18.50 -12.32 -19.21
CA GLY A 91 17.45 -11.42 -18.76
C GLY A 91 17.47 -11.11 -17.26
N GLY A 92 18.50 -11.55 -16.53
CA GLY A 92 18.74 -11.17 -15.14
C GLY A 92 19.35 -9.78 -14.97
N LEU A 93 19.69 -9.43 -13.72
CA LEU A 93 20.11 -8.09 -13.35
C LEU A 93 21.53 -7.75 -13.83
N ASP A 94 21.63 -6.68 -14.62
CA ASP A 94 22.91 -6.05 -14.92
C ASP A 94 23.54 -5.44 -13.65
N ARG A 95 24.74 -5.91 -13.30
CA ARG A 95 25.51 -5.43 -12.15
C ARG A 95 25.84 -3.93 -12.26
N ALA A 96 26.17 -3.42 -13.45
CA ALA A 96 26.51 -2.01 -13.61
C ALA A 96 25.31 -1.11 -13.29
N ARG A 97 24.12 -1.55 -13.69
CA ARG A 97 22.85 -0.92 -13.32
C ARG A 97 22.62 -0.93 -11.82
N LEU A 98 22.88 -2.06 -11.15
CA LEU A 98 22.77 -2.16 -9.69
C LEU A 98 23.78 -1.24 -8.97
N ALA A 99 25.03 -1.17 -9.43
CA ALA A 99 26.04 -0.29 -8.87
C ALA A 99 25.64 1.19 -8.96
N ALA A 100 25.17 1.65 -10.13
CA ALA A 100 24.69 3.01 -10.31
C ALA A 100 23.47 3.33 -9.41
N ALA A 101 22.55 2.37 -9.28
CA ALA A 101 21.40 2.50 -8.39
C ALA A 101 21.82 2.61 -6.91
N TYR A 102 22.79 1.79 -6.48
CA TYR A 102 23.30 1.82 -5.11
C TYR A 102 24.01 3.14 -4.78
N GLU A 103 24.84 3.66 -5.69
CA GLU A 103 25.51 4.94 -5.52
C GLU A 103 24.51 6.09 -5.38
N GLN A 104 23.48 6.14 -6.23
CA GLN A 104 22.40 7.12 -6.13
C GLN A 104 21.67 7.02 -4.79
N ALA A 105 21.25 5.80 -4.42
CA ALA A 105 20.52 5.56 -3.18
C ALA A 105 21.34 5.94 -1.94
N MET A 106 22.64 5.65 -1.93
CA MET A 106 23.57 6.03 -0.87
C MET A 106 23.71 7.55 -0.72
N ALA A 107 23.83 8.26 -1.84
CA ALA A 107 23.92 9.72 -1.84
C ALA A 107 22.63 10.36 -1.28
N SER A 108 21.46 9.91 -1.76
CA SER A 108 20.16 10.37 -1.28
C SER A 108 19.94 10.04 0.21
N ALA A 109 20.23 8.80 0.62
CA ALA A 109 20.06 8.37 2.01
C ALA A 109 21.01 9.09 2.97
N GLY A 110 22.24 9.40 2.55
CA GLY A 110 23.18 10.18 3.34
C GLY A 110 22.67 11.58 3.67
N ALA A 111 21.99 12.22 2.70
CA ALA A 111 21.36 13.52 2.89
C ALA A 111 20.08 13.42 3.74
N ASP A 112 19.17 12.52 3.39
CA ASP A 112 17.86 12.38 4.03
C ASP A 112 17.96 11.95 5.50
N LEU A 113 18.87 11.01 5.80
CA LEU A 113 19.02 10.43 7.13
C LEU A 113 20.16 11.08 7.94
N ALA A 114 20.70 12.24 7.52
CA ALA A 114 21.81 12.92 8.20
C ALA A 114 21.57 13.17 9.71
N ARG A 115 20.31 13.27 10.13
CA ARG A 115 19.93 13.36 11.55
C ARG A 115 20.05 12.00 12.26
N LEU A 116 19.55 10.94 11.63
CA LEU A 116 19.52 9.59 12.19
C LEU A 116 20.91 8.97 12.26
N THR A 117 21.81 9.31 11.33
CA THR A 117 23.20 8.80 11.33
C THR A 117 24.00 9.19 12.57
N LYS A 118 23.60 10.23 13.31
CA LYS A 118 24.20 10.58 14.60
C LYS A 118 23.93 9.53 15.68
N THR A 119 22.79 8.86 15.61
CA THR A 119 22.36 7.83 16.57
C THR A 119 22.60 6.43 16.02
N TRP A 120 22.46 6.25 14.71
CA TRP A 120 22.62 5.00 13.99
C TRP A 120 23.52 5.22 12.76
N PRO A 121 24.86 5.12 12.92
CA PRO A 121 25.81 5.50 11.87
C PRO A 121 25.57 4.86 10.51
N SER A 122 25.06 3.63 10.49
CA SER A 122 24.76 2.84 9.28
C SER A 122 23.36 3.06 8.70
N ALA A 123 22.52 3.93 9.26
CA ALA A 123 21.12 4.07 8.84
C ALA A 123 20.96 4.40 7.35
N HIS A 124 21.88 5.18 6.79
CA HIS A 124 21.89 5.51 5.36
C HIS A 124 22.22 4.31 4.46
N GLN A 125 23.10 3.41 4.91
CA GLN A 125 23.42 2.15 4.20
C GLN A 125 22.20 1.24 4.18
N VAL A 126 21.52 1.11 5.32
CA VAL A 126 20.32 0.28 5.44
C VAL A 126 19.19 0.85 4.57
N ALA A 127 18.99 2.17 4.57
CA ALA A 127 18.00 2.83 3.72
C ALA A 127 18.29 2.63 2.23
N ALA A 128 19.56 2.72 1.82
CA ALA A 128 19.96 2.41 0.44
C ALA A 128 19.67 0.94 0.09
N GLY A 129 19.94 0.01 1.02
CA GLY A 129 19.58 -1.41 0.89
C GLY A 129 18.10 -1.62 0.61
N TYR A 130 17.21 -1.06 1.45
CA TYR A 130 15.76 -1.17 1.24
C TYR A 130 15.30 -0.57 -0.08
N ALA A 131 15.90 0.54 -0.53
CA ALA A 131 15.56 1.14 -1.81
C ALA A 131 15.90 0.24 -3.01
N LEU A 132 16.97 -0.56 -2.91
CA LEU A 132 17.37 -1.50 -3.97
C LEU A 132 16.37 -2.67 -4.14
N LEU A 133 15.65 -3.02 -3.08
CA LEU A 133 14.69 -4.13 -3.08
C LEU A 133 13.37 -3.78 -3.79
N GLY A 134 13.21 -2.55 -4.26
CA GLY A 134 12.06 -2.11 -5.05
C GLY A 134 11.12 -1.17 -4.30
N GLU A 135 10.00 -0.85 -4.96
CA GLU A 135 9.02 0.16 -4.52
C GLU A 135 8.50 -0.10 -3.11
N ASP A 136 8.01 -1.31 -2.86
CA ASP A 136 7.33 -1.66 -1.61
C ASP A 136 8.29 -1.57 -0.41
N SER A 137 9.50 -2.10 -0.58
CA SER A 137 10.57 -2.02 0.41
C SER A 137 11.04 -0.58 0.67
N TYR A 138 11.13 0.24 -0.38
CA TYR A 138 11.39 1.67 -0.25
C TYR A 138 10.30 2.39 0.55
N LEU A 139 9.02 2.16 0.23
CA LEU A 139 7.89 2.81 0.91
C LEU A 139 7.79 2.38 2.37
N ALA A 140 7.96 1.08 2.65
CA ALA A 140 7.96 0.54 4.01
C ALA A 140 9.04 1.21 4.88
N PHE A 141 10.28 1.29 4.37
CA PHE A 141 11.36 1.92 5.09
C PHE A 141 11.19 3.44 5.20
N ASN A 142 10.70 4.12 4.15
CA ASN A 142 10.43 5.55 4.17
C ASN A 142 9.38 5.92 5.22
N ASN A 143 8.31 5.13 5.36
CA ASN A 143 7.31 5.32 6.40
C ASN A 143 7.92 5.21 7.81
N MET A 144 8.76 4.19 8.04
CA MET A 144 9.49 4.04 9.29
C MET A 144 10.41 5.25 9.56
N ALA A 145 11.25 5.63 8.59
CA ALA A 145 12.16 6.77 8.72
C ALA A 145 11.41 8.09 8.94
N GLY A 146 10.24 8.25 8.31
CA GLY A 146 9.32 9.36 8.50
C GLY A 146 8.79 9.47 9.94
N ALA A 147 8.46 8.33 10.58
CA ALA A 147 8.07 8.30 12.00
C ALA A 147 9.20 8.77 12.94
N PHE A 148 10.46 8.66 12.53
CA PHE A 148 11.62 9.22 13.23
C PHE A 148 11.98 10.65 12.79
N GLY A 149 11.15 11.29 11.96
CA GLY A 149 11.34 12.65 11.48
C GLY A 149 12.46 12.82 10.44
N ALA A 150 12.75 11.75 9.68
CA ALA A 150 13.75 11.75 8.60
C ALA A 150 13.21 11.00 7.36
N PRO A 151 12.14 11.49 6.71
CA PRO A 151 11.61 10.88 5.48
C PRO A 151 12.65 10.89 4.34
N MET A 152 12.65 9.84 3.52
CA MET A 152 13.51 9.67 2.35
C MET A 152 12.94 10.47 1.16
N LYS A 153 13.42 11.69 0.96
CA LYS A 153 12.92 12.66 -0.04
C LYS A 153 13.85 12.82 -1.25
N GLY A 154 15.05 12.26 -1.21
CA GLY A 154 16.00 12.28 -2.30
C GLY A 154 15.56 11.47 -3.51
N ASP A 155 16.44 11.40 -4.50
CA ASP A 155 16.19 10.63 -5.71
C ASP A 155 16.59 9.16 -5.49
N TYR A 156 15.62 8.26 -5.64
CA TYR A 156 15.79 6.81 -5.54
C TYR A 156 15.31 6.10 -6.82
N ALA A 157 15.13 6.83 -7.92
CA ALA A 157 14.47 6.31 -9.13
C ALA A 157 15.22 5.10 -9.73
N LEU A 158 16.57 5.10 -9.71
CA LEU A 158 17.34 3.98 -10.23
C LEU A 158 17.19 2.73 -9.38
N ALA A 159 17.15 2.88 -8.06
CA ALA A 159 16.96 1.78 -7.11
C ALA A 159 15.55 1.17 -7.25
N ARG A 160 14.52 2.01 -7.31
CA ARG A 160 13.13 1.58 -7.51
C ARG A 160 12.91 0.87 -8.85
N ALA A 161 13.67 1.25 -9.88
CA ALA A 161 13.64 0.59 -11.18
C ALA A 161 14.22 -0.84 -11.17
N LEU A 162 14.80 -1.31 -10.05
CA LEU A 162 15.29 -2.68 -9.89
C LEU A 162 14.24 -3.66 -9.35
N THR A 163 13.02 -3.19 -9.08
CA THR A 163 11.89 -4.02 -8.60
C THR A 163 11.75 -5.35 -9.35
N PRO A 164 11.82 -5.43 -10.71
CA PRO A 164 11.66 -6.70 -11.42
C PRO A 164 12.75 -7.74 -11.12
N TYR A 165 13.86 -7.36 -10.49
CA TYR A 165 15.02 -8.21 -10.26
C TYR A 165 15.26 -8.51 -8.78
N LEU A 166 15.20 -7.49 -7.91
CA LEU A 166 15.61 -7.62 -6.51
C LEU A 166 14.46 -7.67 -5.52
N ALA A 167 13.23 -7.37 -5.94
CA ALA A 167 12.08 -7.59 -5.09
C ALA A 167 11.90 -9.09 -4.81
N ALA A 168 11.17 -9.45 -3.76
CA ALA A 168 10.91 -10.85 -3.43
C ALA A 168 10.23 -11.63 -4.58
N ASP A 169 9.37 -10.98 -5.37
CA ASP A 169 8.76 -11.55 -6.57
C ASP A 169 9.53 -11.28 -7.87
N GLY A 170 10.65 -10.56 -7.77
CA GLY A 170 11.61 -10.38 -8.84
C GLY A 170 12.41 -11.65 -9.13
N ASP A 171 13.18 -11.58 -10.20
CA ASP A 171 14.02 -12.67 -10.71
C ASP A 171 15.42 -12.10 -10.99
N ALA A 172 16.36 -12.36 -10.09
CA ALA A 172 17.68 -11.73 -10.14
C ALA A 172 18.56 -12.29 -11.27
N ASP A 173 18.44 -13.59 -11.59
CA ASP A 173 19.28 -14.26 -12.59
C ASP A 173 18.58 -14.47 -13.95
N GLY A 174 17.27 -14.22 -14.02
CA GLY A 174 16.46 -14.28 -15.22
C GLY A 174 16.04 -15.70 -15.62
N ASP A 175 16.11 -16.68 -14.72
CA ASP A 175 15.83 -18.07 -15.05
C ASP A 175 14.32 -18.43 -15.07
N GLY A 176 13.48 -17.49 -14.63
CA GLY A 176 12.03 -17.60 -14.54
C GLY A 176 11.50 -18.09 -13.19
N VAL A 177 12.35 -18.27 -12.18
CA VAL A 177 11.97 -18.57 -10.79
C VAL A 177 12.14 -17.31 -9.94
N SER A 178 11.15 -16.98 -9.10
CA SER A 178 11.25 -15.78 -8.27
C SER A 178 12.23 -15.96 -7.10
N ASN A 179 12.87 -14.87 -6.67
CA ASN A 179 13.78 -14.85 -5.51
C ASN A 179 13.13 -15.51 -4.27
N ARG A 180 11.83 -15.26 -4.06
CA ARG A 180 11.05 -15.88 -2.97
C ARG A 180 10.91 -17.39 -3.12
N ASP A 181 10.66 -17.89 -4.32
CA ASP A 181 10.49 -19.33 -4.54
C ASP A 181 11.82 -20.07 -4.37
N GLU A 182 12.91 -19.47 -4.83
CA GLU A 182 14.27 -19.97 -4.61
C GLU A 182 14.64 -19.97 -3.15
N TYR A 183 14.32 -18.88 -2.45
CA TYR A 183 14.48 -18.79 -1.00
C TYR A 183 13.71 -19.88 -0.28
N ALA A 184 12.40 -20.01 -0.54
CA ALA A 184 11.55 -20.99 0.11
C ALA A 184 12.07 -22.42 -0.08
N ALA A 185 12.66 -22.72 -1.23
CA ALA A 185 13.18 -24.04 -1.52
C ALA A 185 14.54 -24.35 -0.89
N THR A 186 15.39 -23.33 -0.67
CA THR A 186 16.81 -23.52 -0.34
C THR A 186 17.22 -22.96 1.02
N ILE A 187 16.44 -22.07 1.63
CA ILE A 187 16.81 -21.41 2.90
C ILE A 187 17.00 -22.39 4.06
N LYS A 188 16.34 -23.54 4.03
CA LYS A 188 16.55 -24.64 4.99
C LYS A 188 18.02 -25.11 5.03
N ASP A 189 18.75 -24.93 3.93
CA ASP A 189 20.17 -25.26 3.77
C ASP A 189 21.07 -24.03 4.01
N GLY A 190 20.49 -22.90 4.42
CA GLY A 190 21.14 -21.64 4.78
C GLY A 190 21.12 -20.56 3.69
N ARG A 191 21.39 -19.30 4.08
CA ARG A 191 21.45 -18.13 3.17
C ARG A 191 22.36 -18.37 1.96
N ALA A 192 23.50 -19.04 2.14
CA ALA A 192 24.41 -19.35 1.05
C ALA A 192 23.84 -20.34 0.02
N ALA A 193 22.86 -21.17 0.38
CA ALA A 193 22.14 -22.00 -0.57
C ALA A 193 21.14 -21.17 -1.38
N TYR A 194 20.41 -20.26 -0.72
CA TYR A 194 19.55 -19.28 -1.37
C TYR A 194 20.30 -18.39 -2.36
N LEU A 195 21.38 -17.73 -1.93
CA LEU A 195 22.16 -16.87 -2.81
C LEU A 195 22.73 -17.61 -4.02
N ARG A 196 23.04 -18.91 -3.87
CA ARG A 196 23.48 -19.72 -5.01
C ARG A 196 22.35 -20.03 -5.98
N ALA A 197 21.14 -20.31 -5.49
CA ALA A 197 19.99 -20.49 -6.36
C ALA A 197 19.69 -19.19 -7.13
N ALA A 198 19.46 -18.09 -6.40
CA ALA A 198 19.08 -16.79 -6.96
C ALA A 198 20.12 -16.09 -7.84
N LEU A 199 21.28 -16.71 -8.05
CA LEU A 199 22.38 -16.16 -8.84
C LEU A 199 22.98 -17.19 -9.80
N ASP A 200 22.49 -18.42 -9.83
CA ASP A 200 22.95 -19.47 -10.73
C ASP A 200 21.74 -20.17 -11.38
N PRO A 201 21.45 -19.85 -12.66
CA PRO A 201 20.26 -20.35 -13.35
C PRO A 201 20.32 -21.87 -13.64
N SER A 202 21.43 -22.53 -13.29
CA SER A 202 21.54 -24.00 -13.31
C SER A 202 21.04 -24.66 -12.02
N ILE A 203 20.94 -23.92 -10.91
CA ILE A 203 20.52 -24.41 -9.60
C ILE A 203 19.01 -24.22 -9.47
N ARG A 204 18.26 -25.09 -10.14
CA ARG A 204 16.80 -25.09 -10.01
C ARG A 204 16.36 -25.91 -8.79
N PRO A 205 15.67 -25.32 -7.81
CA PRO A 205 15.08 -26.10 -6.75
C PRO A 205 14.10 -27.13 -7.31
N ALA A 206 14.06 -28.32 -6.71
CA ALA A 206 13.13 -29.37 -7.12
C ALA A 206 11.70 -28.83 -7.05
N LYS A 207 11.04 -28.75 -8.20
CA LYS A 207 9.71 -28.19 -8.42
C LYS A 207 8.76 -28.57 -7.27
N ALA A 208 8.49 -27.63 -6.36
CA ALA A 208 7.31 -27.73 -5.50
C ALA A 208 6.11 -27.94 -6.44
N ALA A 209 5.22 -28.87 -6.08
CA ALA A 209 4.05 -29.21 -6.89
C ALA A 209 3.41 -27.91 -7.41
N ALA A 210 3.39 -27.77 -8.74
CA ALA A 210 2.94 -26.55 -9.38
C ALA A 210 1.55 -26.19 -8.84
N PRO A 211 1.30 -24.94 -8.40
CA PRO A 211 0.00 -24.39 -8.64
C PRO A 211 -0.20 -24.49 -10.15
N THR A 212 -1.25 -25.21 -10.54
CA THR A 212 -1.75 -25.31 -11.92
C THR A 212 -1.47 -24.02 -12.66
N ALA A 213 -0.78 -24.12 -13.81
CA ALA A 213 -0.32 -23.01 -14.65
C ALA A 213 -1.16 -21.75 -14.42
N ALA A 214 -0.60 -20.79 -13.68
CA ALA A 214 -1.10 -19.44 -13.80
C ALA A 214 -0.94 -19.09 -15.28
N ALA A 215 -2.07 -18.84 -15.93
CA ALA A 215 -2.08 -18.08 -17.17
C ALA A 215 -1.12 -16.88 -17.00
N LYS A 216 -0.53 -16.38 -18.10
CA LYS A 216 -0.01 -15.00 -18.17
C LYS A 216 -0.77 -14.14 -17.16
N PRO A 217 -0.13 -13.34 -16.27
CA PRO A 217 -0.88 -12.49 -15.36
C PRO A 217 -1.97 -11.85 -16.19
N ALA A 218 -3.22 -12.24 -15.93
CA ALA A 218 -4.30 -11.46 -16.46
C ALA A 218 -3.97 -10.08 -15.93
N GLU A 219 -3.85 -9.07 -16.80
CA GLU A 219 -3.93 -7.69 -16.35
C GLU A 219 -5.00 -7.69 -15.26
N ILE A 220 -4.61 -7.41 -14.02
CA ILE A 220 -5.59 -7.32 -12.95
C ILE A 220 -6.43 -6.13 -13.40
N GLN A 221 -7.57 -6.42 -14.03
CA GLN A 221 -8.49 -5.38 -14.43
C GLN A 221 -8.89 -4.69 -13.15
N THR A 222 -8.34 -3.49 -12.96
CA THR A 222 -8.65 -2.65 -11.82
C THR A 222 -10.13 -2.34 -11.86
N ARG A 223 -10.85 -2.76 -10.81
CA ARG A 223 -12.25 -2.46 -10.60
C ARG A 223 -12.35 -1.18 -9.79
N THR A 224 -12.85 -0.13 -10.40
CA THR A 224 -13.12 1.13 -9.70
C THR A 224 -14.33 0.98 -8.77
N VAL A 225 -14.12 1.32 -7.50
CA VAL A 225 -15.11 1.34 -6.42
C VAL A 225 -15.45 2.79 -6.11
N GLY A 226 -16.62 3.25 -6.53
CA GLY A 226 -17.08 4.62 -6.31
C GLY A 226 -17.86 4.77 -5.01
N ILE A 227 -17.36 5.59 -4.09
CA ILE A 227 -18.01 5.94 -2.84
C ILE A 227 -18.78 7.25 -3.02
N VAL A 228 -20.11 7.20 -2.93
CA VAL A 228 -20.98 8.36 -3.20
C VAL A 228 -21.19 9.19 -1.94
N LEU A 229 -20.38 10.22 -1.77
CA LEU A 229 -20.42 11.16 -0.66
C LEU A 229 -21.46 12.26 -0.86
N TYR A 230 -22.05 12.69 0.26
CA TYR A 230 -22.93 13.85 0.33
C TYR A 230 -22.82 14.53 1.70
N PRO A 231 -23.13 15.83 1.84
CA PRO A 231 -23.07 16.52 3.12
C PRO A 231 -23.90 15.80 4.20
N GLY A 232 -23.28 15.50 5.34
CA GLY A 232 -23.90 14.77 6.43
C GLY A 232 -23.86 13.24 6.30
N PHE A 233 -23.01 12.68 5.43
CA PHE A 233 -22.75 11.24 5.41
C PHE A 233 -22.16 10.75 6.75
N GLU A 234 -22.37 9.48 7.09
CA GLU A 234 -21.83 8.84 8.29
C GLU A 234 -20.38 8.38 8.06
N VAL A 235 -19.43 8.84 8.89
CA VAL A 235 -17.98 8.55 8.70
C VAL A 235 -17.71 7.06 8.57
N LEU A 236 -18.23 6.24 9.49
CA LEU A 236 -17.86 4.83 9.54
C LEU A 236 -18.63 3.96 8.52
N ASP A 237 -19.76 4.44 7.99
CA ASP A 237 -20.42 3.82 6.83
C ASP A 237 -19.52 3.90 5.58
N VAL A 238 -18.67 4.92 5.49
CA VAL A 238 -17.70 5.10 4.41
C VAL A 238 -16.40 4.38 4.75
N PHE A 239 -15.74 4.78 5.83
CA PHE A 239 -14.36 4.38 6.06
C PHE A 239 -14.19 2.94 6.56
N GLY A 240 -15.25 2.33 7.09
CA GLY A 240 -15.27 0.89 7.36
C GLY A 240 -15.10 0.05 6.09
N PRO A 241 -16.01 0.18 5.10
CA PRO A 241 -15.85 -0.46 3.79
C PRO A 241 -14.59 -0.06 3.02
N VAL A 242 -14.21 1.23 3.05
CA VAL A 242 -13.00 1.73 2.36
C VAL A 242 -11.75 1.02 2.88
N GLU A 243 -11.61 0.84 4.20
CA GLU A 243 -10.48 0.12 4.79
C GLU A 243 -10.36 -1.31 4.22
N MET A 244 -11.49 -1.98 3.99
CA MET A 244 -11.50 -3.34 3.44
C MET A 244 -11.18 -3.35 1.94
N TRP A 245 -11.82 -2.47 1.17
CA TRP A 245 -11.69 -2.46 -0.29
C TRP A 245 -10.37 -1.86 -0.78
N ALA A 246 -9.86 -0.80 -0.15
CA ALA A 246 -8.58 -0.19 -0.53
C ALA A 246 -7.38 -1.11 -0.26
N ASN A 247 -7.50 -2.03 0.70
CA ASN A 247 -6.50 -3.06 0.98
C ASN A 247 -6.74 -4.37 0.18
N THR A 248 -7.64 -4.37 -0.81
CA THR A 248 -7.91 -5.53 -1.68
C THR A 248 -7.29 -5.32 -3.07
N PRO A 249 -6.34 -6.17 -3.51
CA PRO A 249 -5.73 -6.06 -4.83
C PRO A 249 -6.75 -6.07 -5.97
N GLY A 250 -6.58 -5.16 -6.93
CA GLY A 250 -7.47 -5.02 -8.08
C GLY A 250 -8.74 -4.21 -7.80
N LEU A 251 -8.92 -3.66 -6.59
CA LEU A 251 -9.92 -2.64 -6.31
C LEU A 251 -9.24 -1.27 -6.19
N GLU A 252 -9.81 -0.27 -6.85
CA GLU A 252 -9.37 1.13 -6.73
C GLU A 252 -10.54 1.95 -6.17
N VAL A 253 -10.38 2.48 -4.96
CA VAL A 253 -11.43 3.25 -4.30
C VAL A 253 -11.31 4.72 -4.70
N VAL A 254 -12.42 5.30 -5.16
CA VAL A 254 -12.53 6.72 -5.49
C VAL A 254 -13.71 7.35 -4.78
N MET A 255 -13.54 8.59 -4.34
CA MET A 255 -14.56 9.38 -3.66
C MET A 255 -15.30 10.25 -4.67
N ILE A 256 -16.62 10.20 -4.67
CA ILE A 256 -17.47 10.90 -5.64
C ILE A 256 -18.50 11.73 -4.89
N SER A 257 -18.66 12.99 -5.26
CA SER A 257 -19.76 13.83 -4.75
C SER A 257 -20.47 14.51 -5.91
N GLN A 258 -21.55 15.24 -5.63
CA GLN A 258 -22.32 15.90 -6.68
C GLN A 258 -21.45 16.84 -7.54
N ASP A 259 -20.70 17.71 -6.88
CA ASP A 259 -19.90 18.76 -7.52
C ASP A 259 -18.37 18.51 -7.41
N GLY A 260 -17.96 17.36 -6.86
CA GLY A 260 -16.57 17.11 -6.46
C GLY A 260 -16.20 17.89 -5.19
N GLY A 261 -14.91 17.98 -4.87
CA GLY A 261 -14.46 18.87 -3.80
C GLY A 261 -14.71 18.37 -2.37
N PRO A 262 -14.53 19.23 -1.35
CA PRO A 262 -14.66 18.85 0.05
C PRO A 262 -16.12 18.58 0.47
N VAL A 263 -16.37 17.42 1.07
CA VAL A 263 -17.67 17.01 1.61
C VAL A 263 -17.55 16.77 3.12
N ARG A 264 -18.42 17.42 3.90
CA ARG A 264 -18.44 17.30 5.36
C ARG A 264 -19.37 16.17 5.81
N SER A 265 -18.85 15.25 6.62
CA SER A 265 -19.62 14.20 7.31
C SER A 265 -20.49 14.75 8.45
N ALA A 266 -21.40 13.93 8.97
CA ALA A 266 -22.21 14.27 10.15
C ALA A 266 -21.36 14.51 11.42
N GLN A 267 -20.20 13.84 11.52
CA GLN A 267 -19.25 13.97 12.63
C GLN A 267 -18.29 15.16 12.47
N GLY A 268 -18.34 15.87 11.34
CA GLY A 268 -17.53 17.07 11.08
C GLY A 268 -16.23 16.84 10.33
N ALA A 269 -15.80 15.59 10.12
CA ALA A 269 -14.68 15.25 9.23
C ALA A 269 -15.00 15.68 7.79
N VAL A 270 -14.01 16.21 7.09
CA VAL A 270 -14.14 16.68 5.70
C VAL A 270 -13.31 15.76 4.81
N VAL A 271 -13.95 15.21 3.77
CA VAL A 271 -13.34 14.32 2.81
C VAL A 271 -13.31 15.00 1.46
N GLN A 272 -12.16 14.98 0.80
CA GLN A 272 -12.02 15.48 -0.56
C GLN A 272 -12.58 14.42 -1.52
N ALA A 273 -13.62 14.76 -2.29
CA ALA A 273 -14.08 13.94 -3.40
C ALA A 273 -13.15 14.14 -4.61
N ASP A 274 -12.74 13.03 -5.21
CA ASP A 274 -11.90 12.97 -6.40
C ASP A 274 -12.67 13.42 -7.65
N TYR A 275 -13.95 13.04 -7.72
CA TYR A 275 -14.80 13.29 -8.89
C TYR A 275 -16.15 13.93 -8.51
N SER A 276 -16.70 14.67 -9.46
CA SER A 276 -18.10 15.10 -9.46
C SER A 276 -18.99 14.03 -10.10
N PHE A 277 -20.32 14.14 -10.02
CA PHE A 277 -21.21 13.23 -10.76
C PHE A 277 -20.97 13.29 -12.27
N ALA A 278 -20.61 14.47 -12.78
CA ALA A 278 -20.34 14.69 -14.20
C ALA A 278 -19.00 14.09 -14.66
N THR A 279 -18.00 14.02 -13.78
CA THR A 279 -16.64 13.57 -14.12
C THR A 279 -16.32 12.18 -13.59
N ALA A 280 -17.22 11.56 -12.84
CA ALA A 280 -17.05 10.22 -12.29
C ALA A 280 -16.73 9.20 -13.41
N PRO A 281 -15.71 8.33 -13.20
CA PRO A 281 -15.39 7.26 -14.13
C PRO A 281 -16.48 6.19 -14.13
N LYS A 282 -16.34 5.20 -15.02
CA LYS A 282 -17.16 3.99 -14.95
C LYS A 282 -16.86 3.26 -13.64
N LEU A 283 -17.90 2.79 -12.95
CA LEU A 283 -17.79 2.11 -11.67
C LEU A 283 -18.09 0.63 -11.84
N ALA A 284 -17.19 -0.23 -11.34
CA ALA A 284 -17.49 -1.64 -11.16
C ALA A 284 -18.36 -1.84 -9.91
N ILE A 285 -18.05 -1.11 -8.84
CA ILE A 285 -18.79 -1.16 -7.57
C ILE A 285 -19.21 0.26 -7.20
N MET A 286 -20.48 0.46 -6.87
CA MET A 286 -20.98 1.71 -6.30
C MET A 286 -21.36 1.48 -4.83
N MET A 287 -20.99 2.38 -3.93
CA MET A 287 -21.38 2.34 -2.52
C MET A 287 -22.04 3.65 -2.10
N VAL A 288 -23.25 3.55 -1.56
CA VAL A 288 -24.00 4.67 -0.99
C VAL A 288 -24.03 4.55 0.53
N PRO A 289 -23.35 5.44 1.28
CA PRO A 289 -23.37 5.42 2.74
C PRO A 289 -24.72 5.95 3.27
N GLY A 290 -24.94 5.83 4.57
CA GLY A 290 -26.04 6.48 5.27
C GLY A 290 -25.64 7.81 5.91
N GLY A 291 -26.27 8.13 7.03
CA GLY A 291 -26.01 9.33 7.82
C GLY A 291 -27.14 10.35 7.80
N ALA A 292 -27.03 11.39 8.64
CA ALA A 292 -28.06 12.42 8.79
C ALA A 292 -28.37 13.16 7.47
N GLY A 293 -27.40 13.22 6.56
CA GLY A 293 -27.58 13.81 5.23
C GLY A 293 -28.63 13.11 4.37
N THR A 294 -28.94 11.83 4.62
CA THR A 294 -29.91 11.07 3.83
C THR A 294 -31.27 11.78 3.73
N TYR A 295 -31.75 12.42 4.81
CA TYR A 295 -33.04 13.13 4.82
C TYR A 295 -33.12 14.22 3.74
N GLY A 296 -32.07 15.01 3.58
CA GLY A 296 -32.02 16.03 2.52
C GLY A 296 -31.80 15.42 1.14
N GLN A 297 -31.01 14.34 1.06
CA GLN A 297 -30.67 13.69 -0.20
C GLN A 297 -31.82 12.90 -0.84
N LEU A 298 -32.83 12.48 -0.06
CA LEU A 298 -34.04 11.85 -0.59
C LEU A 298 -34.81 12.77 -1.55
N GLU A 299 -34.66 14.09 -1.41
CA GLU A 299 -35.27 15.10 -2.27
C GLU A 299 -34.29 15.66 -3.32
N ASN A 300 -33.11 15.04 -3.49
CA ASN A 300 -32.11 15.47 -4.47
C ASN A 300 -32.27 14.73 -5.81
N PRO A 301 -32.85 15.36 -6.85
CA PRO A 301 -33.04 14.72 -8.14
C PRO A 301 -31.72 14.42 -8.87
N ALA A 302 -30.66 15.21 -8.65
CA ALA A 302 -29.36 14.98 -9.27
C ALA A 302 -28.70 13.70 -8.76
N LEU A 303 -28.78 13.45 -7.45
CA LEU A 303 -28.32 12.20 -6.85
C LEU A 303 -29.13 11.01 -7.37
N MET A 304 -30.47 11.08 -7.39
CA MET A 304 -31.31 9.98 -7.87
C MET A 304 -31.01 9.63 -9.33
N ALA A 305 -30.83 10.65 -10.18
CA ALA A 305 -30.45 10.46 -11.58
C ALA A 305 -29.06 9.82 -11.71
N PHE A 306 -28.08 10.27 -10.93
CA PHE A 306 -26.73 9.71 -10.92
C PHE A 306 -26.74 8.24 -10.49
N LEU A 307 -27.39 7.90 -9.37
CA LEU A 307 -27.47 6.53 -8.87
C LEU A 307 -28.10 5.59 -9.91
N LYS A 308 -29.19 6.03 -10.56
CA LYS A 308 -29.87 5.25 -11.59
C LYS A 308 -29.02 5.03 -12.83
N ALA A 309 -28.29 6.06 -13.27
CA ALA A 309 -27.40 5.95 -14.42
C ALA A 309 -26.23 4.99 -14.13
N ARG A 310 -25.60 5.10 -12.95
CA ARG A 310 -24.46 4.27 -12.58
C ARG A 310 -24.82 2.82 -12.26
N ASP A 311 -25.96 2.58 -11.61
CA ASP A 311 -26.41 1.22 -11.33
C ASP A 311 -26.43 0.34 -12.60
N ALA A 312 -26.88 0.89 -13.73
CA ALA A 312 -26.95 0.17 -15.01
C ALA A 312 -25.59 -0.33 -15.53
N GLU A 313 -24.49 0.28 -15.09
CA GLU A 313 -23.13 -0.02 -15.54
C GLU A 313 -22.33 -0.84 -14.53
N THR A 314 -22.75 -0.84 -13.26
CA THR A 314 -22.05 -1.51 -12.16
C THR A 314 -22.20 -3.03 -12.18
N GLU A 315 -21.13 -3.73 -11.78
CA GLU A 315 -21.18 -5.14 -11.41
C GLU A 315 -21.90 -5.32 -10.07
N PHE A 316 -21.69 -4.39 -9.12
CA PHE A 316 -22.33 -4.40 -7.81
C PHE A 316 -22.78 -2.99 -7.39
N THR A 317 -24.00 -2.90 -6.86
CA THR A 317 -24.51 -1.68 -6.21
C THR A 317 -24.75 -1.97 -4.75
N THR A 318 -24.12 -1.18 -3.90
CA THR A 318 -24.03 -1.44 -2.47
C THR A 318 -24.49 -0.25 -1.63
N SER A 319 -24.95 -0.51 -0.41
CA SER A 319 -25.22 0.55 0.55
C SER A 319 -24.97 0.12 1.99
N VAL A 320 -24.65 1.12 2.82
CA VAL A 320 -24.61 0.97 4.27
C VAL A 320 -25.71 1.85 4.88
N CYS A 321 -26.33 1.36 5.95
CA CYS A 321 -27.24 2.13 6.79
C CYS A 321 -28.40 2.72 5.98
N THR A 322 -28.70 4.00 6.18
CA THR A 322 -29.76 4.72 5.46
C THR A 322 -29.47 4.93 3.97
N GLY A 323 -28.27 4.58 3.46
CA GLY A 323 -27.99 4.60 2.02
C GLY A 323 -28.93 3.70 1.21
N SER A 324 -29.42 2.62 1.82
CA SER A 324 -30.46 1.75 1.25
C SER A 324 -31.79 2.49 0.98
N ALA A 325 -32.12 3.54 1.75
CA ALA A 325 -33.29 4.39 1.49
C ALA A 325 -33.10 5.20 0.20
N LEU A 326 -31.88 5.68 -0.08
CA LEU A 326 -31.57 6.39 -1.33
C LEU A 326 -31.64 5.44 -2.53
N LEU A 327 -31.13 4.21 -2.40
CA LEU A 327 -31.26 3.18 -3.44
C LEU A 327 -32.73 2.81 -3.70
N ALA A 328 -33.54 2.68 -2.65
CA ALA A 328 -34.98 2.44 -2.76
C ALA A 328 -35.70 3.60 -3.44
N LYS A 329 -35.44 4.86 -3.02
CA LYS A 329 -35.99 6.07 -3.65
C LYS A 329 -35.64 6.20 -5.13
N ALA A 330 -34.42 5.80 -5.51
CA ALA A 330 -33.98 5.74 -6.91
C ALA A 330 -34.66 4.62 -7.72
N GLY A 331 -35.44 3.74 -7.06
CA GLY A 331 -36.15 2.62 -7.67
C GLY A 331 -35.27 1.40 -7.95
N LEU A 332 -34.05 1.36 -7.39
CA LEU A 332 -33.05 0.32 -7.70
C LEU A 332 -33.32 -0.99 -6.97
N LEU A 333 -34.03 -0.93 -5.83
CA LEU A 333 -34.33 -2.10 -5.01
C LEU A 333 -35.71 -2.72 -5.30
N LYS A 334 -36.45 -2.22 -6.29
CA LYS A 334 -37.83 -2.64 -6.57
C LYS A 334 -37.95 -4.17 -6.71
N GLY A 335 -38.76 -4.79 -5.86
CA GLY A 335 -38.97 -6.25 -5.83
C GLY A 335 -37.76 -7.09 -5.36
N ARG A 336 -36.72 -6.47 -4.81
CA ARG A 336 -35.52 -7.13 -4.26
C ARG A 336 -35.64 -7.36 -2.76
N LYS A 337 -34.80 -8.23 -2.23
CA LYS A 337 -34.50 -8.28 -0.79
C LYS A 337 -33.45 -7.23 -0.45
N ALA A 338 -33.66 -6.50 0.65
CA ALA A 338 -32.70 -5.52 1.16
C ALA A 338 -32.81 -5.38 2.68
N THR A 339 -31.82 -4.74 3.31
CA THR A 339 -31.86 -4.35 4.72
C THR A 339 -31.36 -2.92 4.90
N SER A 340 -31.53 -2.40 6.10
CA SER A 340 -31.09 -1.08 6.53
C SER A 340 -30.72 -1.13 8.02
N ASN A 341 -30.16 -0.03 8.53
CA ASN A 341 -29.87 0.07 9.96
C ASN A 341 -31.16 -0.02 10.79
N LYS A 342 -31.05 -0.54 12.01
CA LYS A 342 -32.22 -0.91 12.82
C LYS A 342 -32.92 0.31 13.42
N ALA A 343 -32.19 1.40 13.66
CA ALA A 343 -32.73 2.62 14.26
C ALA A 343 -33.62 3.40 13.29
N PHE A 344 -33.26 3.43 12.00
CA PHE A 344 -33.96 4.16 10.95
C PHE A 344 -34.52 3.23 9.87
N PHE A 345 -34.86 2.00 10.24
CA PHE A 345 -35.31 0.99 9.28
C PHE A 345 -36.59 1.43 8.53
N SER A 346 -37.52 2.09 9.21
CA SER A 346 -38.75 2.61 8.60
C SER A 346 -38.48 3.62 7.50
N LEU A 347 -37.45 4.48 7.64
CA LEU A 347 -37.09 5.47 6.63
C LEU A 347 -36.84 4.80 5.27
N ALA A 348 -36.16 3.66 5.25
CA ALA A 348 -35.88 2.90 4.04
C ALA A 348 -37.14 2.19 3.51
N VAL A 349 -37.92 1.57 4.42
CA VAL A 349 -39.19 0.90 4.09
C VAL A 349 -40.17 1.84 3.41
N ASP A 350 -40.28 3.07 3.91
CA ASP A 350 -41.23 4.08 3.42
C ASP A 350 -40.91 4.54 1.98
N GLN A 351 -39.69 4.33 1.48
CA GLN A 351 -39.31 4.74 0.12
C GLN A 351 -39.81 3.78 -0.97
N ASP A 352 -39.89 2.48 -0.67
CA ASP A 352 -40.40 1.48 -1.61
C ASP A 352 -40.97 0.26 -0.87
N PRO A 353 -42.31 0.14 -0.78
CA PRO A 353 -42.97 -0.98 -0.12
C PRO A 353 -42.91 -2.30 -0.91
N SER A 354 -42.45 -2.28 -2.17
CA SER A 354 -42.28 -3.50 -2.97
C SER A 354 -41.01 -4.28 -2.63
N VAL A 355 -40.08 -3.66 -1.89
CA VAL A 355 -38.85 -4.28 -1.42
C VAL A 355 -39.15 -5.24 -0.28
N THR A 356 -38.58 -6.44 -0.32
CA THR A 356 -38.65 -7.40 0.79
C THR A 356 -37.59 -7.03 1.85
N TRP A 357 -37.98 -6.20 2.81
CA TRP A 357 -37.08 -5.67 3.84
C TRP A 357 -36.75 -6.70 4.95
N MET A 358 -35.53 -7.20 4.94
CA MET A 358 -35.00 -8.22 5.85
C MET A 358 -34.54 -7.62 7.18
N LYS A 359 -35.49 -7.29 8.06
CA LYS A 359 -35.25 -6.54 9.30
C LYS A 359 -34.13 -7.10 10.20
N ARG A 360 -33.99 -8.44 10.26
CA ARG A 360 -33.01 -9.12 11.13
C ARG A 360 -31.63 -9.32 10.50
N ALA A 361 -31.52 -9.17 9.18
CA ALA A 361 -30.27 -9.39 8.47
C ALA A 361 -29.25 -8.29 8.79
N ARG A 362 -28.01 -8.68 9.04
CA ARG A 362 -26.83 -7.81 9.17
C ARG A 362 -26.51 -7.18 7.81
N TRP A 363 -26.45 -7.99 6.75
CA TRP A 363 -26.49 -7.54 5.37
C TRP A 363 -27.26 -8.52 4.49
N VAL A 364 -27.67 -8.08 3.30
CA VAL A 364 -28.42 -8.87 2.33
C VAL A 364 -27.73 -8.77 0.98
N GLU A 365 -27.50 -9.92 0.36
CA GLU A 365 -27.15 -10.07 -1.06
C GLU A 365 -28.41 -10.50 -1.84
N ASP A 366 -28.77 -9.75 -2.88
CA ASP A 366 -29.79 -10.12 -3.88
C ASP A 366 -29.30 -9.75 -5.29
N GLY A 367 -28.74 -10.73 -5.99
CA GLY A 367 -28.13 -10.52 -7.30
C GLY A 367 -26.91 -9.60 -7.19
N LYS A 368 -26.97 -8.43 -7.84
CA LYS A 368 -25.89 -7.42 -7.78
C LYS A 368 -26.00 -6.46 -6.60
N TYR A 369 -27.07 -6.54 -5.81
CA TYR A 369 -27.34 -5.60 -4.73
C TYR A 369 -26.85 -6.13 -3.39
N PHE A 370 -26.02 -5.34 -2.70
CA PHE A 370 -25.56 -5.61 -1.34
C PHE A 370 -25.99 -4.47 -0.42
N THR A 371 -26.90 -4.74 0.50
CA THR A 371 -27.36 -3.72 1.46
C THR A 371 -27.02 -4.16 2.86
N SER A 372 -26.49 -3.26 3.69
CA SER A 372 -26.10 -3.58 5.07
C SER A 372 -26.77 -2.65 6.08
N SER A 373 -26.72 -3.10 7.33
CA SER A 373 -27.34 -2.43 8.47
C SER A 373 -26.49 -1.25 8.96
N GLY A 374 -26.10 -1.20 10.24
CA GLY A 374 -25.25 -0.12 10.74
C GLY A 374 -23.78 -0.26 10.35
N VAL A 375 -22.97 0.69 10.82
CA VAL A 375 -21.53 0.84 10.53
C VAL A 375 -20.74 -0.47 10.55
N SER A 376 -20.83 -1.28 11.62
CA SER A 376 -20.10 -2.55 11.71
C SER A 376 -20.57 -3.57 10.69
N ALA A 377 -21.89 -3.62 10.42
CA ALA A 377 -22.45 -4.48 9.40
C ALA A 377 -22.00 -4.07 7.99
N GLY A 378 -21.78 -2.77 7.76
CA GLY A 378 -21.21 -2.25 6.51
C GLY A 378 -19.78 -2.74 6.29
N THR A 379 -18.94 -2.68 7.32
CA THR A 379 -17.58 -3.23 7.26
C THR A 379 -17.58 -4.74 7.01
N ASP A 380 -18.43 -5.51 7.71
CA ASP A 380 -18.53 -6.96 7.49
C ASP A 380 -19.08 -7.30 6.11
N MET A 381 -20.04 -6.53 5.59
CA MET A 381 -20.57 -6.68 4.23
C MET A 381 -19.48 -6.43 3.19
N ALA A 382 -18.60 -5.45 3.41
CA ALA A 382 -17.48 -5.19 2.49
C ALA A 382 -16.56 -6.42 2.35
N LEU A 383 -16.26 -7.09 3.47
CA LEU A 383 -15.55 -8.38 3.48
C LEU A 383 -16.38 -9.51 2.86
N GLY A 384 -17.69 -9.52 3.06
CA GLY A 384 -18.60 -10.43 2.36
C GLY A 384 -18.57 -10.28 0.84
N LEU A 385 -18.52 -9.05 0.34
CA LEU A 385 -18.38 -8.77 -1.09
C LEU A 385 -16.99 -9.15 -1.60
N ILE A 386 -15.93 -8.91 -0.83
CA ILE A 386 -14.59 -9.41 -1.16
C ILE A 386 -14.62 -10.93 -1.29
N ALA A 387 -15.22 -11.65 -0.34
CA ALA A 387 -15.36 -13.11 -0.40
C ALA A 387 -16.14 -13.58 -1.64
N ARG A 388 -17.09 -12.76 -2.13
CA ARG A 388 -17.86 -13.01 -3.35
C ARG A 388 -17.07 -12.78 -4.64
N LEU A 389 -16.13 -11.82 -4.63
CA LEU A 389 -15.25 -11.47 -5.75
C LEU A 389 -14.03 -12.40 -5.84
N THR A 390 -13.55 -12.87 -4.69
CA THR A 390 -12.36 -13.71 -4.56
C THR A 390 -12.75 -15.03 -3.88
N THR A 391 -12.37 -15.23 -2.63
CA THR A 391 -12.72 -16.37 -1.80
C THR A 391 -12.94 -15.92 -0.35
N LYS A 392 -13.70 -16.72 0.41
CA LYS A 392 -13.86 -16.49 1.85
C LYS A 392 -12.53 -16.52 2.61
N ALA A 393 -11.59 -17.36 2.17
CA ALA A 393 -10.27 -17.45 2.79
C ALA A 393 -9.48 -16.14 2.60
N ASP A 394 -9.56 -15.52 1.42
CA ASP A 394 -8.92 -14.24 1.15
C ASP A 394 -9.51 -13.12 2.01
N ALA A 395 -10.85 -13.04 2.10
CA ALA A 395 -11.52 -12.07 2.97
C ALA A 395 -11.14 -12.24 4.44
N GLN A 396 -11.11 -13.48 4.96
CA GLN A 396 -10.63 -13.76 6.32
C GLN A 396 -9.16 -13.39 6.50
N ALA A 397 -8.33 -13.63 5.48
CA ALA A 397 -6.91 -13.33 5.53
C ALA A 397 -6.65 -11.82 5.53
N LEU A 398 -7.49 -11.04 4.86
CA LEU A 398 -7.48 -9.57 4.90
C LEU A 398 -7.97 -9.04 6.25
N ALA A 399 -9.10 -9.55 6.75
CA ALA A 399 -9.61 -9.17 8.06
C ALA A 399 -8.56 -9.41 9.16
N ARG A 400 -7.86 -10.55 9.12
CA ARG A 400 -6.76 -10.85 10.05
C ARG A 400 -5.57 -9.90 9.91
N SER A 401 -5.18 -9.49 8.70
CA SER A 401 -4.05 -8.56 8.55
C SER A 401 -4.38 -7.15 9.01
N LEU A 402 -5.66 -6.78 9.00
CA LEU A 402 -6.15 -5.50 9.52
C LEU A 402 -6.57 -5.58 11.00
N GLU A 403 -6.31 -6.70 11.66
CA GLU A 403 -6.74 -6.98 13.05
C GLU A 403 -8.25 -6.77 13.29
N TYR A 404 -9.05 -6.97 12.23
CA TYR A 404 -10.49 -6.81 12.25
C TYR A 404 -11.19 -8.14 12.53
N GLU A 405 -12.00 -8.20 13.59
CA GLU A 405 -12.82 -9.37 13.91
C GLU A 405 -14.05 -9.44 13.00
N TRP A 406 -13.95 -10.16 11.88
CA TRP A 406 -15.04 -10.31 10.92
C TRP A 406 -16.22 -11.13 11.48
N ARG A 407 -17.43 -10.54 11.47
CA ARG A 407 -18.69 -11.23 11.74
C ARG A 407 -19.33 -11.66 10.43
N ASP A 408 -19.07 -12.90 10.02
CA ASP A 408 -19.40 -13.44 8.70
C ASP A 408 -20.81 -14.05 8.56
N ASP A 409 -21.68 -13.89 9.58
CA ASP A 409 -23.09 -14.28 9.53
C ASP A 409 -23.97 -13.12 9.00
N PRO A 410 -24.47 -13.20 7.75
CA PRO A 410 -25.32 -12.15 7.16
C PRO A 410 -26.69 -12.05 7.81
N ASP A 411 -27.21 -13.12 8.39
CA ASP A 411 -28.63 -13.21 8.76
C ASP A 411 -28.90 -12.74 10.18
N ARG A 412 -27.85 -12.54 10.98
CA ARG A 412 -27.95 -12.23 12.40
C ARG A 412 -27.39 -10.85 12.76
N ASP A 413 -28.27 -9.87 12.84
CA ASP A 413 -27.96 -8.59 13.46
C ASP A 413 -28.39 -8.58 14.95
N PRO A 414 -27.44 -8.47 15.91
CA PRO A 414 -27.76 -8.45 17.34
C PRO A 414 -28.53 -7.18 17.78
N PHE A 415 -28.58 -6.15 16.94
CA PHE A 415 -29.33 -4.91 17.21
C PHE A 415 -30.78 -4.98 16.70
N ALA A 416 -31.17 -6.04 16.00
CA ALA A 416 -32.56 -6.29 15.68
C ALA A 416 -33.29 -6.71 16.96
N LYS A 417 -34.26 -5.90 17.39
CA LYS A 417 -35.16 -6.31 18.49
C LYS A 417 -35.89 -7.61 18.12
N PRO A 418 -36.16 -8.50 19.10
CA PRO A 418 -36.90 -9.74 18.89
C PRO A 418 -38.20 -9.58 18.11
#